data_AF-A0A176FSL2-F1
#
_entry.id   AF-A0A176FSL2-F1
#
_cell.length_a   1.000
_cell.length_b   1.000
_cell.length_c   1.000
_cell.angle_alpha   90.00
_cell.angle_beta   90.00
_cell.angle_gamma   90.00
#
_symmetry.space_group_name_H-M   'P 1'
#
loop_
_entity.id
_entity.type
_entity.pdbx_description
1 polymer ?
#
loop_
_entity_poly.entity_id
_entity_poly.type
_entity_poly.pdbx_seq_one_letter_code
_entity_poly.pdbx_strand_id
1 'polypeptide(L)'
;MNTPFDDETPKRPGLFAKLRASFLTGIVVIAPVGLTIWLIWTLIGWVDGVVLPLVPYNMRPENYIGINLRGVGVIIFLLFTIMVGWVAKGLIGKSMIRFAESLVDRMPVVRSIYGGVKQIAETVFAQTERSFEKACLIQYPRKGIWAIGF
;
A
#
# COMPACT_ATOMS: atom_id res chain seq x y z
N MET A 1 -45.38 -37.79 -7.04
CA MET A 1 -44.08 -38.23 -7.59
C MET A 1 -43.31 -36.97 -7.94
N ASN A 2 -42.41 -36.54 -7.05
CA ASN A 2 -41.56 -35.36 -7.28
C ASN A 2 -40.14 -35.91 -7.50
N THR A 3 -39.63 -35.77 -8.72
CA THR A 3 -38.27 -36.18 -9.07
C THR A 3 -37.28 -35.15 -8.52
N PRO A 4 -36.26 -35.53 -7.72
CA PRO A 4 -35.34 -34.56 -7.09
C PRO A 4 -34.21 -34.06 -7.99
N PHE A 5 -34.30 -34.28 -9.30
CA PHE A 5 -33.18 -34.12 -10.25
C PHE A 5 -33.58 -33.32 -11.48
N ASP A 6 -34.24 -32.18 -11.29
CA ASP A 6 -34.25 -31.16 -12.33
C ASP A 6 -32.88 -30.48 -12.31
N ASP A 7 -31.94 -31.00 -13.10
CA ASP A 7 -30.66 -30.38 -13.39
C ASP A 7 -30.92 -29.01 -14.03
N GLU A 8 -30.79 -27.94 -13.24
CA GLU A 8 -30.77 -26.57 -13.76
C GLU A 8 -29.58 -26.43 -14.71
N THR A 9 -29.83 -26.58 -16.00
CA THR A 9 -28.80 -26.34 -17.03
C THR A 9 -28.21 -24.93 -16.85
N PRO A 10 -26.88 -24.78 -16.68
CA PRO A 10 -26.29 -23.48 -16.44
C PRO A 10 -26.53 -22.59 -17.66
N LYS A 11 -27.29 -21.50 -17.47
CA LYS A 11 -27.54 -20.49 -18.50
C LYS A 11 -26.19 -19.99 -19.01
N ARG A 12 -25.88 -20.29 -20.28
CA ARG A 12 -24.63 -19.86 -20.92
C ARG A 12 -24.52 -18.34 -20.79
N PRO A 13 -23.40 -17.81 -20.27
CA PRO A 13 -23.24 -16.37 -20.12
C PRO A 13 -23.35 -15.72 -21.51
N GLY A 14 -24.23 -14.72 -21.62
CA GLY A 14 -24.43 -13.98 -22.86
C GLY A 14 -23.12 -13.36 -23.37
N LEU A 15 -23.06 -13.08 -24.67
CA LEU A 15 -21.86 -12.51 -25.32
C LEU A 15 -21.36 -11.25 -24.60
N PHE A 16 -22.29 -10.43 -24.11
CA PHE A 16 -22.03 -9.23 -23.32
C PHE A 16 -21.39 -9.53 -21.95
N ALA A 17 -21.81 -10.61 -21.28
CA ALA A 17 -21.22 -11.04 -20.00
C ALA A 17 -19.78 -11.52 -20.19
N LYS A 18 -19.49 -12.21 -21.31
CA LYS A 18 -18.12 -12.62 -21.66
C LYS A 18 -17.23 -11.42 -21.98
N LEU A 19 -17.72 -10.45 -22.77
CA LEU A 19 -17.00 -9.21 -23.05
C LEU A 19 -16.69 -8.40 -21.78
N ARG A 20 -17.69 -8.25 -20.89
CA ARG A 20 -17.49 -7.57 -19.60
C ARG A 20 -16.48 -8.28 -18.72
N ALA A 21 -16.54 -9.61 -18.63
CA ALA A 21 -15.59 -10.40 -17.85
C ALA A 21 -14.16 -10.21 -18.39
N SER A 22 -13.96 -10.33 -19.71
CA SER A 22 -12.64 -10.12 -20.33
C SER A 22 -12.10 -8.70 -20.15
N PHE A 23 -12.97 -7.68 -20.21
CA PHE A 23 -12.58 -6.28 -19.97
C PHE A 23 -12.17 -6.04 -18.50
N LEU A 24 -12.95 -6.54 -17.54
CA LEU A 24 -12.61 -6.46 -16.12
C LEU A 24 -11.29 -7.17 -15.82
N THR A 25 -11.09 -8.36 -16.38
CA THR A 25 -9.82 -9.08 -16.25
C THR A 25 -8.67 -8.28 -16.86
N GLY A 26 -8.86 -7.69 -18.04
CA GLY A 26 -7.85 -6.82 -18.68
C GLY A 26 -7.47 -5.62 -17.82
N ILE A 27 -8.46 -4.94 -17.21
CA ILE A 27 -8.21 -3.86 -16.25
C ILE A 27 -7.42 -4.38 -15.05
N VAL A 28 -7.85 -5.49 -14.44
CA VAL A 28 -7.18 -6.03 -13.24
C VAL A 28 -5.73 -6.41 -13.52
N VAL A 29 -5.42 -6.87 -14.74
CA VAL A 29 -4.05 -7.22 -15.16
C VAL A 29 -3.19 -5.98 -15.44
N ILE A 30 -3.75 -4.92 -16.03
CA ILE A 30 -3.02 -3.70 -16.40
C ILE A 30 -2.94 -2.72 -15.22
N ALA A 31 -3.92 -2.75 -14.31
CA ALA A 31 -4.03 -1.84 -13.17
C ALA A 31 -2.75 -1.75 -12.32
N PRO A 32 -2.03 -2.85 -11.99
CA PRO A 32 -0.78 -2.77 -11.23
C PRO A 32 0.30 -1.97 -11.95
N VAL A 33 0.44 -2.15 -13.26
CA VAL A 33 1.45 -1.45 -14.07
C VAL A 33 1.05 0.01 -14.27
N GLY A 34 -0.22 0.28 -14.54
CA GLY A 34 -0.73 1.65 -14.65
C GLY A 34 -0.57 2.40 -13.33
N LEU A 35 -0.85 1.75 -12.19
CA LEU A 35 -0.70 2.32 -10.86
C LEU A 35 0.74 2.68 -10.54
N THR A 36 1.71 1.81 -10.87
CA THR A 36 3.13 2.12 -10.63
C THR A 36 3.61 3.28 -11.51
N ILE A 37 3.25 3.30 -12.78
CA ILE A 37 3.59 4.42 -13.69
C ILE A 37 2.98 5.72 -13.15
N TRP A 38 1.69 5.71 -12.79
CA TRP A 38 0.99 6.86 -12.24
C TRP A 38 1.63 7.34 -10.92
N LEU A 39 1.99 6.41 -10.03
CA LEU A 39 2.64 6.72 -8.77
C LEU A 39 4.01 7.37 -8.99
N ILE A 40 4.83 6.81 -9.88
CA ILE A 40 6.15 7.37 -10.22
C ILE A 40 5.99 8.78 -10.79
N TRP A 41 5.07 8.99 -11.72
CA TRP A 41 4.84 10.30 -12.35
C TRP A 41 4.37 11.34 -11.33
N THR A 42 3.45 10.95 -10.43
CA THR A 42 2.94 11.81 -9.36
C THR A 42 4.02 12.14 -8.34
N LEU A 43 4.84 11.15 -7.95
CA LEU A 43 5.95 11.37 -7.02
C LEU A 43 7.00 12.30 -7.62
N ILE A 44 7.37 12.13 -8.89
CA ILE A 44 8.31 13.04 -9.57
C ILE A 44 7.74 14.46 -9.60
N GLY A 45 6.49 14.65 -10.02
CA GLY A 45 5.86 15.96 -10.04
C GLY A 45 5.73 16.61 -8.66
N TRP A 46 5.46 15.81 -7.62
CA TRP A 46 5.43 16.29 -6.24
C TRP A 46 6.83 16.69 -5.74
N VAL A 47 7.84 15.87 -6.02
CA VAL A 47 9.24 16.18 -5.68
C VAL A 47 9.69 17.44 -6.39
N ASP A 48 9.47 17.55 -7.70
CA ASP A 48 9.79 18.76 -8.46
C ASP A 48 9.04 19.96 -7.89
N GLY A 49 7.75 19.83 -7.54
CA GLY A 49 6.96 20.90 -6.93
C GLY A 49 7.41 21.35 -5.53
N VAL A 50 8.01 20.46 -4.73
CA VAL A 50 8.54 20.77 -3.40
C VAL A 50 10.00 21.23 -3.46
N VAL A 51 10.79 20.68 -4.38
CA VAL A 51 12.23 20.95 -4.52
C VAL A 51 12.50 22.18 -5.39
N LEU A 52 11.79 22.39 -6.50
CA LEU A 52 12.00 23.56 -7.38
C LEU A 52 11.84 24.91 -6.64
N PRO A 53 10.93 25.10 -5.68
CA PRO A 53 10.85 26.33 -4.89
C PRO A 53 11.98 26.48 -3.86
N LEU A 54 12.58 25.37 -3.42
CA LEU A 54 13.71 25.36 -2.48
C LEU A 54 15.06 25.58 -3.17
N VAL A 55 15.13 25.39 -4.49
CA VAL A 55 16.29 25.73 -5.31
C VAL A 55 16.11 27.17 -5.82
N PRO A 56 16.94 28.13 -5.35
CA PRO A 56 16.80 29.53 -5.76
C PRO A 56 16.85 29.70 -7.29
N TYR A 57 16.02 30.62 -7.77
CA TYR A 57 15.69 30.91 -9.18
C TYR A 57 16.86 31.37 -10.07
N ASN A 58 18.12 31.28 -9.61
CA ASN A 58 19.32 31.74 -10.31
C ASN A 58 20.03 30.66 -11.15
N MET A 59 19.54 29.41 -11.15
CA MET A 59 20.04 28.35 -12.03
C MET A 59 18.93 27.84 -12.93
N ARG A 60 18.60 28.59 -13.99
CA ARG A 60 17.98 28.02 -15.18
C ARG A 60 19.11 27.38 -16.01
N PRO A 61 19.32 26.06 -16.00
CA PRO A 61 20.40 25.42 -16.76
C PRO A 61 19.88 25.05 -18.16
N GLU A 62 18.99 25.86 -18.73
CA GLU A 62 18.46 25.63 -20.07
C GLU A 62 19.50 26.02 -21.16
N ASN A 63 20.58 26.73 -20.80
CA ASN A 63 21.49 27.33 -21.79
C ASN A 63 22.99 26.99 -21.66
N TYR A 64 23.45 26.16 -20.70
CA TYR A 64 24.91 25.97 -20.60
C TYR A 64 25.44 24.58 -20.31
N ILE A 65 24.66 23.65 -19.73
CA ILE A 65 25.21 22.35 -19.38
C ILE A 65 24.11 21.31 -19.52
N GLY A 66 24.21 20.46 -20.54
CA GLY A 66 23.27 19.38 -20.87
C GLY A 66 23.16 18.26 -19.82
N ILE A 67 23.51 18.55 -18.56
CA ILE A 67 23.20 17.70 -17.42
C ILE A 67 21.79 18.09 -16.98
N ASN A 68 20.82 17.36 -17.51
CA ASN A 68 19.45 17.37 -17.00
C ASN A 68 19.51 17.32 -15.46
N LEU A 69 18.96 18.33 -14.80
CA LEU A 69 18.78 18.45 -13.34
C LEU A 69 17.82 17.37 -12.79
N ARG A 70 17.67 16.25 -13.49
CA ARG A 70 16.72 15.17 -13.27
C ARG A 70 17.17 14.19 -12.17
N GLY A 71 18.41 14.31 -11.70
CA GLY A 71 18.96 13.50 -10.59
C GLY A 71 19.09 14.24 -9.25
N VAL A 72 19.18 15.57 -9.25
CA VAL A 72 19.35 16.36 -8.02
C VAL A 72 18.10 16.29 -7.14
N GLY A 73 16.91 16.36 -7.76
CA GLY A 73 15.64 16.15 -7.06
C GLY A 73 15.56 14.78 -6.38
N VAL A 74 16.08 13.72 -7.01
CA VAL A 74 16.12 12.38 -6.43
C VAL A 74 17.04 12.33 -5.21
N ILE A 75 18.20 12.96 -5.27
CA ILE A 75 19.15 13.02 -4.14
C ILE A 75 18.55 13.80 -2.97
N ILE A 76 17.94 14.96 -3.23
CA ILE A 76 17.28 15.77 -2.20
C ILE A 76 16.09 15.01 -1.60
N PHE A 77 15.27 14.36 -2.43
CA PHE A 77 14.15 13.53 -1.98
C PHE A 77 14.62 12.37 -1.11
N LEU A 78 15.70 11.69 -1.50
CA LEU A 78 16.30 10.61 -0.71
C LEU A 78 16.74 11.13 0.66
N LEU A 79 17.47 12.24 0.69
CA LEU A 79 17.99 12.85 1.91
C LEU A 79 16.84 13.34 2.82
N PHE A 80 15.82 13.95 2.23
CA PHE A 80 14.59 14.35 2.93
C PHE A 80 13.84 13.14 3.50
N THR A 81 13.64 12.08 2.72
CA THR A 81 12.94 10.86 3.15
C THR A 81 13.69 10.18 4.29
N ILE A 82 15.02 10.13 4.23
CA ILE A 82 15.86 9.61 5.32
C ILE A 82 15.70 10.47 6.57
N MET A 83 15.72 11.80 6.45
CA MET A 83 15.55 12.72 7.57
C MET A 83 14.17 12.57 8.22
N VAL A 84 13.09 12.53 7.42
CA VAL A 84 11.72 12.30 7.90
C VAL A 84 11.61 10.94 8.58
N GLY A 85 12.18 9.89 7.99
CA GLY A 85 12.21 8.56 8.58
C GLY A 85 12.95 8.51 9.92
N TRP A 86 14.05 9.25 10.04
CA TRP A 86 14.79 9.38 11.30
C TRP A 86 13.98 10.11 12.37
N VAL A 87 13.33 11.22 12.01
CA VAL A 87 12.42 11.96 12.91
C VAL A 87 11.26 11.08 13.35
N ALA A 88 10.63 10.34 12.43
CA ALA A 88 9.51 9.43 12.71
C ALA A 88 9.89 8.31 13.69
N LYS A 89 11.12 7.77 13.60
CA LYS A 89 11.64 6.77 14.54
C LYS A 89 11.99 7.36 15.92
N GLY A 90 12.35 8.65 15.97
CA GLY A 90 12.69 9.35 17.20
C GLY A 90 11.51 9.54 18.15
N LEU A 91 11.82 9.88 19.42
CA LEU A 91 10.82 10.15 20.45
C LEU A 91 9.87 11.30 20.06
N ILE A 92 10.41 12.33 19.40
CA ILE A 92 9.65 13.49 18.90
C ILE A 92 8.64 13.06 17.84
N GLY A 93 9.03 12.23 16.88
CA GLY A 93 8.14 11.72 15.84
C GLY A 93 6.98 10.91 16.41
N LYS A 94 7.26 9.98 17.34
CA LYS A 94 6.21 9.24 18.05
C LYS A 94 5.26 10.14 18.82
N SER A 95 5.72 11.27 19.35
CA SER A 95 4.87 12.25 20.05
C SER A 95 4.00 13.04 19.07
N MET A 96 4.58 13.52 17.95
CA MET A 96 3.84 14.22 16.90
C MET A 96 2.75 13.35 16.26
N ILE A 97 3.05 12.08 15.96
CA ILE A 97 2.08 11.16 15.37
C ILE A 97 0.90 10.96 16.32
N ARG A 98 1.16 10.72 17.61
CA ARG A 98 0.10 10.60 18.63
C ARG A 98 -0.75 11.86 18.75
N PHE A 99 -0.13 13.03 18.66
CA PHE A 99 -0.87 14.30 18.65
C PHE A 99 -1.76 14.44 17.41
N ALA A 100 -1.24 14.12 16.22
CA ALA A 100 -2.00 14.14 14.98
C ALA A 100 -3.19 13.16 15.02
N GLU A 101 -2.97 11.94 15.52
CA GLU A 101 -4.04 10.95 15.73
C GLU A 101 -5.11 11.49 16.67
N SER A 102 -4.72 12.15 17.77
CA SER A 102 -5.69 12.74 18.70
C SER A 102 -6.52 13.88 18.11
N LEU A 103 -6.00 14.58 17.10
CA LEU A 103 -6.74 15.59 16.35
C LEU A 103 -7.73 14.95 15.38
N VAL A 104 -7.30 13.90 14.68
CA VAL A 104 -8.15 13.14 13.74
C VAL A 104 -9.29 12.43 14.48
N ASP A 105 -9.02 11.88 15.66
CA ASP A 105 -10.01 11.19 16.49
C ASP A 105 -11.17 12.10 16.94
N ARG A 106 -10.96 13.42 16.94
CA ARG A 106 -12.02 14.41 17.27
C ARG A 106 -12.96 14.69 16.09
N MET A 107 -12.61 14.25 14.88
CA MET A 107 -13.42 14.46 13.69
C MET A 107 -14.16 13.16 13.32
N PRO A 108 -15.49 13.08 13.51
CA PRO A 108 -16.24 11.81 13.46
C PRO A 108 -16.19 11.10 12.10
N VAL A 109 -16.10 11.86 11.00
CA VAL A 109 -16.00 11.28 9.64
C VAL A 109 -14.56 10.89 9.29
N VAL A 110 -13.59 11.70 9.67
CA VAL A 110 -12.17 11.47 9.31
C VAL A 110 -11.60 10.30 10.12
N ARG A 111 -12.03 10.14 11.37
CA ARG A 111 -11.61 9.05 12.26
C ARG A 111 -11.87 7.66 11.69
N SER A 112 -13.05 7.42 11.10
CA SER A 112 -13.42 6.09 10.58
C SER A 112 -12.55 5.70 9.38
N ILE A 113 -12.28 6.66 8.49
CA ILE A 113 -11.42 6.46 7.32
C ILE A 113 -9.97 6.24 7.76
N TYR A 114 -9.44 7.12 8.61
CA TYR A 114 -8.06 7.02 9.10
C TYR A 114 -7.83 5.72 9.87
N GLY A 115 -8.75 5.35 10.76
CA GLY A 115 -8.69 4.12 11.55
C GLY A 115 -8.70 2.87 10.66
N GLY A 116 -9.59 2.83 9.65
CA GLY A 116 -9.65 1.71 8.70
C GLY A 116 -8.36 1.55 7.89
N VAL A 117 -7.81 2.65 7.37
CA VAL A 117 -6.53 2.63 6.62
C VAL A 117 -5.37 2.23 7.54
N LYS A 118 -5.31 2.78 8.75
CA LYS A 118 -4.29 2.43 9.75
C LYS A 118 -4.34 0.94 10.09
N GLN A 119 -5.53 0.38 10.28
CA GLN A 119 -5.70 -1.05 10.58
C GLN A 119 -5.21 -1.94 9.44
N ILE A 120 -5.51 -1.58 8.19
CA ILE A 120 -5.01 -2.31 7.02
C ILE A 120 -3.49 -2.25 6.97
N ALA A 121 -2.91 -1.07 7.16
CA ALA A 121 -1.46 -0.89 7.20
C ALA A 121 -0.82 -1.74 8.31
N GLU A 122 -1.30 -1.62 9.56
CA GLU A 122 -0.82 -2.40 10.70
C GLU A 122 -0.93 -3.90 10.47
N THR A 123 -2.02 -4.37 9.84
CA THR A 123 -2.19 -5.79 9.53
C THR A 123 -1.19 -6.27 8.48
N VAL A 124 -0.98 -5.52 7.40
CA VAL A 124 -0.02 -5.85 6.34
C VAL A 124 1.42 -5.85 6.88
N PHE A 125 1.77 -4.85 7.69
CA PHE A 125 3.09 -4.80 8.32
C PHE A 125 3.28 -5.90 9.39
N ALA A 126 2.25 -6.18 10.20
CA ALA A 126 2.31 -7.23 11.23
C ALA A 126 2.29 -8.65 10.65
N GLN A 127 1.66 -8.88 9.49
CA GLN A 127 1.69 -10.17 8.80
C GLN A 127 3.12 -10.56 8.36
N THR A 128 4.00 -9.57 8.17
CA THR A 128 5.41 -9.84 7.83
C THR A 128 6.17 -10.44 9.01
N GLU A 129 5.78 -10.15 10.26
CA GLU A 129 6.44 -10.69 11.48
C GLU A 129 5.79 -11.98 12.03
N ARG A 130 4.56 -12.33 11.63
CA ARG A 130 3.82 -13.51 12.13
C ARG A 130 3.78 -14.68 11.15
N SER A 131 4.84 -14.89 10.38
CA SER A 131 5.03 -16.21 9.78
C SER A 131 5.27 -17.18 10.94
N PHE A 132 4.34 -18.09 11.19
CA PHE A 132 4.48 -19.15 12.19
C PHE A 132 5.61 -20.10 11.75
N GLU A 133 6.85 -19.67 11.95
CA GLU A 133 8.05 -20.35 11.45
C GLU A 133 8.37 -21.62 12.26
N LYS A 134 7.69 -21.85 13.39
CA LYS A 134 8.00 -22.97 14.30
C LYS A 134 6.74 -23.67 14.76
N ALA A 135 6.45 -24.81 14.12
CA ALA A 135 5.50 -25.77 14.63
C ALA A 135 6.03 -26.41 15.93
N CYS A 136 5.21 -26.47 16.96
CA CYS A 136 5.51 -27.17 18.21
C CYS A 136 4.65 -28.43 18.36
N LEU A 137 5.25 -29.49 18.92
CA LEU A 137 4.57 -30.74 19.23
C LEU A 137 4.18 -30.74 20.71
N ILE A 138 2.88 -30.81 20.98
CA ILE A 138 2.34 -30.86 22.35
C ILE A 138 1.57 -32.16 22.57
N GLN A 139 1.71 -32.76 23.76
CA GLN A 139 0.91 -33.93 24.11
C GLN A 139 -0.48 -33.50 24.60
N TYR A 140 -1.50 -33.77 23.80
CA TYR A 140 -2.90 -33.51 24.11
C TYR A 140 -3.81 -34.51 23.39
N PRO A 141 -4.90 -35.02 24.00
CA PRO A 141 -5.37 -34.78 25.38
C PRO A 141 -4.78 -35.73 26.43
N ARG A 142 -3.99 -36.75 26.04
CA ARG A 142 -3.37 -37.70 26.98
C ARG A 142 -1.95 -38.08 26.56
N LYS A 143 -1.18 -38.59 27.53
CA LYS A 143 0.21 -39.01 27.31
C LYS A 143 0.31 -40.01 26.16
N GLY A 144 1.25 -39.78 25.24
CA GLY A 144 1.47 -40.61 24.06
C GLY A 144 0.71 -40.20 22.79
N ILE A 145 -0.14 -39.17 22.84
CA ILE A 145 -0.78 -38.58 21.66
C ILE A 145 -0.20 -37.18 21.45
N TRP A 146 0.36 -36.92 20.27
CA TRP A 146 1.00 -35.65 19.93
C TRP A 146 0.16 -34.87 18.93
N ALA A 147 -0.06 -33.59 19.22
CA ALA A 147 -0.72 -32.63 18.36
C ALA A 147 0.29 -31.58 17.88
N ILE A 148 0.11 -31.10 16.65
CA ILE A 148 0.93 -30.05 16.04
C ILE A 148 0.22 -28.72 16.26
N GLY A 149 0.89 -27.79 16.95
CA GLY A 149 0.49 -26.38 17.04
C GLY A 149 1.39 -25.53 16.14
N PHE A 150 0.81 -24.51 15.50
CA PHE A 150 1.52 -23.52 14.70
C PHE A 150 1.55 -22.19 15.44
#